data_AF-A0ABD2RTB3-F1
#
_entry.id   AF-A0ABD2RTB3-F1
#
_cell.length_a   1.000
_cell.length_b   1.000
_cell.length_c   1.000
_cell.angle_alpha   90.00
_cell.angle_beta   90.00
_cell.angle_gamma   90.00
#
_symmetry.space_group_name_H-M   'P 1'
#
loop_
_entity.id
_entity.type
_entity.pdbx_description
1 polymer ?
#
loop_
_entity_poly.entity_id
_entity_poly.type
_entity_poly.pdbx_seq_one_letter_code
_entity_poly.pdbx_strand_id
1 'polypeptide(L)'
;GKFKETVTNDVQGLLSLYEASHLRVRDEEILEEALTFTITHLESIVSNLSNNSLKVEVTEALSQPIRMTLPRMGARKYISIYENNDAHNYLLLKFAKLDFNMLQKFHQRELSELTRWWKDLHFANKYPYARDRLVECYFWILGVYFEPKYSRARKMLTKVLKMTSIIDDTFDAYATYDELVTFTDAIQR
;
A
#
# COMPACT_ATOMS: atom_id res chain seq x y z
N GLY A 1 12.13 28.21 -19.55
CA GLY A 1 10.71 28.32 -19.22
C GLY A 1 10.48 27.76 -17.85
N LYS A 2 10.60 28.59 -16.81
CA LYS A 2 10.33 28.16 -15.42
C LYS A 2 8.84 28.30 -15.10
N PHE A 3 8.36 27.55 -14.12
CA PHE A 3 7.02 27.76 -13.55
C PHE A 3 6.89 29.20 -13.02
N LYS A 4 5.73 29.81 -13.25
CA LYS A 4 5.46 31.18 -12.79
C LYS A 4 5.36 31.19 -11.26
N GLU A 5 6.03 32.14 -10.62
CA GLU A 5 5.96 32.31 -9.16
C GLU A 5 4.51 32.54 -8.67
N THR A 6 3.64 33.09 -9.49
CA THR A 6 2.22 33.27 -9.15
C THR A 6 1.50 31.95 -8.85
N VAL A 7 1.98 30.82 -9.37
CA VAL A 7 1.43 29.48 -9.09
C VAL A 7 1.64 29.09 -7.63
N THR A 8 2.63 29.68 -6.95
CA THR A 8 2.96 29.33 -5.55
C THR A 8 1.89 29.74 -4.55
N ASN A 9 1.00 30.68 -4.92
CA ASN A 9 -0.11 31.12 -4.09
C ASN A 9 -1.29 30.13 -4.11
N ASP A 10 -1.37 29.25 -5.10
CA ASP A 10 -2.40 28.23 -5.21
C ASP A 10 -1.90 26.89 -4.67
N VAL A 11 -2.04 26.70 -3.37
CA VAL A 11 -1.59 25.49 -2.66
C VAL A 11 -2.26 24.23 -3.21
N GLN A 12 -3.54 24.31 -3.58
CA GLN A 12 -4.28 23.17 -4.10
C GLN A 12 -3.85 22.82 -5.53
N GLY A 13 -3.56 23.85 -6.35
CA GLY A 13 -2.92 23.70 -7.65
C GLY A 13 -1.53 23.08 -7.56
N LEU A 14 -0.70 23.53 -6.60
CA LEU A 14 0.62 22.94 -6.33
C LEU A 14 0.51 21.47 -5.91
N LEU A 15 -0.41 21.13 -5.01
CA LEU A 15 -0.64 19.75 -4.57
C LEU A 15 -1.10 18.87 -5.73
N SER A 16 -1.98 19.39 -6.59
CA SER A 16 -2.44 18.67 -7.79
C SER A 16 -1.31 18.42 -8.79
N LEU A 17 -0.45 19.42 -9.00
CA LEU A 17 0.74 19.29 -9.86
C LEU A 17 1.77 18.32 -9.27
N TYR A 18 1.95 18.32 -7.95
CA TYR A 18 2.78 17.36 -7.23
C TYR A 18 2.31 15.93 -7.52
N GLU A 19 1.04 15.63 -7.29
CA GLU A 19 0.48 14.30 -7.53
C GLU A 19 0.55 13.89 -9.01
N ALA A 20 0.30 14.83 -9.94
CA ALA A 20 0.42 14.58 -11.36
C ALA A 20 1.87 14.27 -11.78
N SER A 21 2.86 14.94 -11.19
CA SER A 21 4.28 14.72 -11.51
C SER A 21 4.81 13.34 -11.10
N HIS A 22 4.12 12.63 -10.20
CA HIS A 22 4.41 11.23 -9.87
C HIS A 22 3.93 10.23 -10.93
N LEU A 23 3.16 10.67 -11.93
CA LEU A 23 2.77 9.87 -13.09
C LEU A 23 3.74 10.00 -14.28
N ARG A 24 4.79 10.81 -14.16
CA ARG A 24 5.73 11.07 -15.25
C ARG A 24 6.38 9.80 -15.80
N VAL A 25 6.72 9.84 -17.08
CA VAL A 25 7.50 8.82 -17.79
C VAL A 25 8.90 9.35 -18.14
N ARG A 26 9.70 8.50 -18.81
CA ARG A 26 11.04 8.90 -19.28
C ARG A 26 10.93 10.07 -20.25
N ASP A 27 11.93 10.95 -20.20
CA ASP A 27 12.10 12.10 -21.10
C ASP A 27 11.04 13.21 -20.94
N GLU A 28 10.27 13.22 -19.84
CA GLU A 28 9.37 14.31 -19.47
C GLU A 28 10.04 15.32 -18.52
N GLU A 29 11.05 16.05 -19.01
CA GLU A 29 11.84 17.01 -18.21
C GLU A 29 10.96 18.03 -17.45
N ILE A 30 9.87 18.49 -18.07
CA ILE A 30 8.95 19.45 -17.45
C ILE A 30 8.28 18.89 -16.18
N LEU A 31 8.03 17.58 -16.10
CA LEU A 31 7.44 16.96 -14.91
C LEU A 31 8.49 16.66 -13.83
N GLU A 32 9.75 16.47 -14.19
CA GLU A 32 10.85 16.41 -13.22
C GLU A 32 11.08 17.79 -12.58
N GLU A 33 11.05 18.85 -13.38
CA GLU A 33 11.06 20.23 -12.90
C GLU A 33 9.83 20.53 -12.03
N ALA A 34 8.64 20.07 -12.44
CA ALA A 34 7.40 20.25 -11.68
C ALA A 34 7.46 19.57 -10.31
N LEU A 35 7.99 18.35 -10.23
CA LEU A 35 8.14 17.63 -8.96
C LEU A 35 9.06 18.40 -8.01
N THR A 36 10.25 18.80 -8.50
CA THR A 36 11.22 19.56 -7.70
C THR A 36 10.63 20.90 -7.23
N PHE A 37 9.96 21.60 -8.14
CA PHE A 37 9.30 22.87 -7.85
C PHE A 37 8.21 22.71 -6.79
N THR A 38 7.32 21.74 -6.94
CA THR A 38 6.19 21.55 -6.02
C THR A 38 6.64 21.06 -4.65
N ILE A 39 7.60 20.13 -4.53
CA ILE A 39 8.17 19.70 -3.25
C ILE A 39 8.69 20.92 -2.47
N THR A 40 9.56 21.72 -3.10
CA THR A 40 10.18 22.90 -2.48
C THR A 40 9.13 23.84 -1.89
N HIS A 41 8.09 24.15 -2.67
CA HIS A 41 7.07 25.11 -2.23
C HIS A 41 6.11 24.51 -1.20
N LEU A 42 5.65 23.27 -1.37
CA LEU A 42 4.76 22.60 -0.42
C LEU A 42 5.43 22.44 0.95
N GLU A 43 6.71 22.06 1.02
CA GLU A 43 7.47 21.98 2.28
C GLU A 43 7.61 23.35 2.96
N SER A 44 7.80 24.41 2.18
CA SER A 44 7.96 25.77 2.74
C SER A 44 6.68 26.33 3.36
N ILE A 45 5.51 25.96 2.83
CA ILE A 45 4.21 26.53 3.24
C ILE A 45 3.45 25.67 4.25
N VAL A 46 3.70 24.35 4.31
CA VAL A 46 2.88 23.40 5.10
C VAL A 46 2.77 23.78 6.58
N SER A 47 3.83 24.32 7.17
CA SER A 47 3.85 24.77 8.57
C SER A 47 2.89 25.94 8.81
N ASN A 48 2.76 26.83 7.83
CA ASN A 48 2.01 28.09 7.87
C ASN A 48 0.55 27.98 7.37
N LEU A 49 0.12 26.81 6.89
CA LEU A 49 -1.26 26.59 6.46
C LEU A 49 -2.23 26.70 7.64
N SER A 50 -3.19 27.61 7.53
CA SER A 50 -4.26 27.83 8.52
C SER A 50 -5.41 26.82 8.39
N ASN A 51 -5.63 26.27 7.20
CA ASN A 51 -6.62 25.23 6.96
C ASN A 51 -6.07 23.87 7.39
N ASN A 52 -6.62 23.31 8.49
CA ASN A 52 -6.19 22.03 9.04
C ASN A 52 -6.38 20.86 8.06
N SER A 53 -7.48 20.83 7.30
CA SER A 53 -7.73 19.75 6.33
C SER A 53 -6.70 19.76 5.20
N LEU A 54 -6.48 20.92 4.59
CA LEU A 54 -5.49 21.07 3.51
C LEU A 54 -4.07 20.81 4.01
N LYS A 55 -3.75 21.23 5.24
CA LYS A 55 -2.45 20.94 5.87
C LYS A 55 -2.20 19.45 6.02
N VAL A 56 -3.21 18.68 6.45
CA VAL A 56 -3.12 17.22 6.54
C VAL A 56 -2.96 16.61 5.15
N GLU A 57 -3.70 17.07 4.14
CA GLU A 57 -3.56 16.57 2.76
C GLU A 57 -2.14 16.78 2.21
N VAL A 58 -1.59 17.99 2.34
CA VAL A 58 -0.21 18.29 1.90
C VAL A 58 0.82 17.44 2.66
N THR A 59 0.65 17.29 3.97
CA THR A 59 1.56 16.49 4.80
C THR A 59 1.54 15.01 4.39
N GLU A 60 0.36 14.45 4.17
CA GLU A 60 0.20 13.07 3.74
C GLU A 60 0.77 12.83 2.33
N ALA A 61 0.53 13.75 1.40
CA ALA A 61 1.05 13.66 0.03
C ALA A 61 2.59 13.72 0.00
N LEU A 62 3.21 14.66 0.74
CA LEU A 62 4.67 14.76 0.86
C LEU A 62 5.28 13.50 1.48
N SER A 63 4.57 12.83 2.39
CA SER A 63 5.02 11.55 2.95
C SER A 63 4.85 10.38 1.98
N GLN A 64 3.72 10.31 1.28
CA GLN A 64 3.42 9.23 0.35
C GLN A 64 2.43 9.73 -0.72
N PRO A 65 2.88 9.92 -1.98
CA PRO A 65 2.00 10.38 -3.04
C PRO A 65 0.92 9.33 -3.37
N ILE A 66 -0.21 9.78 -3.89
CA ILE A 66 -1.37 8.93 -4.24
C ILE A 66 -0.93 7.79 -5.16
N ARG A 67 -0.11 8.10 -6.18
CA ARG A 67 0.37 7.13 -7.16
C ARG A 67 1.16 5.97 -6.55
N MET A 68 1.83 6.20 -5.43
CA MET A 68 2.63 5.18 -4.73
C MET A 68 1.90 4.57 -3.53
N THR A 69 0.65 4.95 -3.30
CA THR A 69 -0.13 4.51 -2.13
C THR A 69 -1.02 3.32 -2.50
N LEU A 70 -1.00 2.27 -1.68
CA LEU A 70 -1.93 1.16 -1.83
C LEU A 70 -3.38 1.66 -1.71
N PRO A 71 -4.28 1.34 -2.65
CA PRO A 71 -5.62 1.94 -2.71
C PRO A 71 -6.40 1.86 -1.40
N ARG A 72 -6.29 0.75 -0.66
CA ARG A 72 -6.97 0.60 0.63
C ARG A 72 -6.37 1.41 1.77
N MET A 73 -5.05 1.59 1.78
CA MET A 73 -4.38 2.46 2.73
C MET A 73 -4.74 3.92 2.46
N GLY A 74 -4.69 4.32 1.18
CA GLY A 74 -5.12 5.64 0.72
C GLY A 74 -6.58 5.92 1.08
N ALA A 75 -7.49 4.99 0.78
CA ALA A 75 -8.90 5.13 1.13
C ALA A 75 -9.12 5.27 2.64
N ARG A 76 -8.42 4.49 3.48
CA ARG A 76 -8.56 4.59 4.95
C ARG A 76 -8.15 5.96 5.47
N LYS A 77 -7.05 6.52 4.96
CA LYS A 77 -6.57 7.86 5.32
C LYS A 77 -7.52 8.94 4.80
N TYR A 78 -7.87 8.85 3.52
CA TYR A 78 -8.69 9.86 2.85
C TYR A 78 -10.12 9.93 3.39
N ILE A 79 -10.72 8.81 3.84
CA ILE A 79 -12.02 8.84 4.54
C ILE A 79 -11.97 9.76 5.77
N SER A 80 -10.87 9.72 6.54
CA SER A 80 -10.70 10.58 7.72
C SER A 80 -10.41 12.04 7.35
N ILE A 81 -9.67 12.28 6.28
CA ILE A 81 -9.45 13.64 5.76
C ILE A 81 -10.77 14.24 5.26
N TYR A 82 -11.49 13.50 4.41
CA TYR A 82 -12.74 13.92 3.80
C TYR A 82 -13.85 14.18 4.82
N GLU A 83 -13.87 13.44 5.94
CA GLU A 83 -14.79 13.69 7.05
C GLU A 83 -14.58 15.06 7.70
N ASN A 84 -13.35 15.57 7.73
CA ASN A 84 -13.03 16.87 8.32
C ASN A 84 -13.15 18.03 7.32
N ASN A 85 -13.57 17.76 6.08
CA ASN A 85 -13.81 18.80 5.08
C ASN A 85 -15.24 19.32 5.22
N ASP A 86 -15.42 20.60 5.52
CA ASP A 86 -16.75 21.21 5.73
C ASP A 86 -17.68 21.11 4.48
N ALA A 87 -17.09 20.98 3.29
CA ALA A 87 -17.81 20.87 2.02
C ALA A 87 -18.03 19.41 1.55
N HIS A 88 -17.76 18.42 2.40
CA HIS A 88 -17.87 17.02 1.99
C HIS A 88 -19.30 16.61 1.65
N ASN A 89 -19.43 15.69 0.69
CA ASN A 89 -20.71 15.06 0.40
C ASN A 89 -21.00 13.98 1.44
N TYR A 90 -22.01 14.21 2.28
CA TYR A 90 -22.41 13.29 3.34
C TYR A 90 -22.75 11.88 2.83
N LEU A 91 -23.43 11.77 1.69
CA LEU A 91 -23.82 10.46 1.13
C LEU A 91 -22.58 9.68 0.67
N LEU A 92 -21.62 10.34 0.03
CA LEU A 92 -20.36 9.72 -0.38
C LEU A 92 -19.53 9.25 0.82
N LEU A 93 -19.40 10.09 1.85
CA LEU A 93 -18.67 9.74 3.07
C LEU A 93 -19.30 8.52 3.77
N LYS A 94 -20.63 8.53 3.92
CA LYS A 94 -21.38 7.42 4.52
C LYS A 94 -21.21 6.14 3.72
N PHE A 95 -21.29 6.22 2.40
CA PHE A 95 -21.08 5.08 1.51
C PHE A 95 -19.66 4.50 1.66
N ALA A 96 -18.62 5.35 1.60
CA ALA A 96 -17.23 4.92 1.73
C ALA A 96 -16.94 4.23 3.07
N LYS A 97 -17.49 4.75 4.18
CA LYS A 97 -17.36 4.12 5.50
C LYS A 97 -18.01 2.74 5.57
N LEU A 98 -19.22 2.61 5.02
CA LEU A 98 -19.95 1.34 5.02
C LEU A 98 -19.24 0.30 4.14
N ASP A 99 -18.84 0.67 2.94
CA ASP A 99 -18.10 -0.21 2.03
C ASP A 99 -16.77 -0.66 2.64
N PHE A 100 -15.99 0.28 3.20
CA PHE A 100 -14.72 -0.04 3.84
C PHE A 100 -14.89 -1.09 4.95
N ASN A 101 -15.86 -0.88 5.84
CA ASN A 101 -16.14 -1.79 6.96
C ASN A 101 -16.67 -3.15 6.49
N MET A 102 -17.56 -3.17 5.50
CA MET A 102 -18.08 -4.41 4.91
C MET A 102 -16.94 -5.25 4.34
N LEU A 103 -16.06 -4.64 3.54
CA LEU A 103 -14.94 -5.35 2.96
C LEU A 103 -13.88 -5.73 3.99
N GLN A 104 -13.65 -4.92 5.03
CA GLN A 104 -12.75 -5.30 6.12
C GLN A 104 -13.26 -6.58 6.82
N LYS A 105 -14.57 -6.69 7.07
CA LYS A 105 -15.17 -7.91 7.63
C LYS A 105 -15.04 -9.10 6.67
N PHE A 106 -15.16 -8.87 5.37
CA PHE A 106 -14.92 -9.90 4.36
C PHE A 106 -13.47 -10.41 4.41
N HIS A 107 -12.49 -9.49 4.43
CA HIS A 107 -11.06 -9.83 4.53
C HIS A 107 -10.69 -10.55 5.84
N GLN A 108 -11.34 -10.19 6.96
CA GLN A 108 -11.16 -10.90 8.24
C GLN A 108 -11.62 -12.37 8.16
N ARG A 109 -12.69 -12.66 7.40
CA ARG A 109 -13.13 -14.05 7.16
C ARG A 109 -12.11 -14.83 6.33
N GLU A 110 -11.59 -14.22 5.27
CA GLU A 110 -10.52 -14.82 4.44
C GLU A 110 -9.29 -15.16 5.29
N LEU A 111 -8.86 -14.22 6.15
CA LEU A 111 -7.71 -14.44 7.05
C LEU A 111 -8.00 -15.51 8.10
N SER A 112 -9.24 -15.63 8.60
CA SER A 112 -9.65 -16.71 9.50
C SER A 112 -9.58 -18.09 8.83
N GLU A 113 -10.01 -18.19 7.57
CA GLU A 113 -9.88 -19.42 6.77
C GLU A 113 -8.41 -19.78 6.53
N LEU A 114 -7.59 -18.80 6.17
CA LEU A 114 -6.15 -18.99 5.95
C LEU A 114 -5.42 -19.38 7.23
N THR A 115 -5.77 -18.77 8.37
CA THR A 115 -5.20 -19.12 9.68
C THR A 115 -5.51 -20.57 10.05
N ARG A 116 -6.74 -21.05 9.79
CA ARG A 116 -7.10 -22.46 10.01
C ARG A 116 -6.27 -23.38 9.11
N TRP A 117 -6.25 -23.10 7.81
CA TRP A 117 -5.43 -23.85 6.85
C TRP A 117 -3.95 -23.92 7.27
N TRP A 118 -3.37 -22.81 7.72
CA TRP A 118 -1.97 -22.77 8.15
C TRP A 118 -1.71 -23.59 9.42
N LYS A 119 -2.62 -23.53 10.40
CA LYS A 119 -2.54 -24.33 11.62
C LYS A 119 -2.61 -25.83 11.34
N ASP A 120 -3.47 -26.25 10.40
CA ASP A 120 -3.66 -27.65 10.03
C ASP A 120 -2.40 -28.28 9.37
N LEU A 121 -1.50 -27.46 8.82
CA LEU A 121 -0.22 -27.96 8.28
C LEU A 121 0.80 -28.31 9.38
N HIS A 122 0.63 -27.76 10.59
CA HIS A 122 1.51 -27.91 11.74
C HIS A 122 2.97 -27.48 11.47
N PHE A 123 3.19 -26.52 10.57
CA PHE A 123 4.53 -26.09 10.16
C PHE A 123 5.32 -25.43 11.28
N ALA A 124 4.67 -24.69 12.19
CA ALA A 124 5.36 -24.09 13.33
C ALA A 124 6.08 -25.13 14.20
N ASN A 125 5.55 -26.36 14.30
CA ASN A 125 6.17 -27.44 15.05
C ASN A 125 7.19 -28.23 14.22
N LYS A 126 6.93 -28.39 12.91
CA LYS A 126 7.80 -29.16 12.00
C LYS A 126 9.05 -28.39 11.58
N TYR A 127 8.94 -27.07 11.46
CA TYR A 127 9.97 -26.16 10.96
C TYR A 127 10.15 -25.00 11.93
N PRO A 128 10.73 -25.24 13.12
CA PRO A 128 10.85 -24.21 14.15
C PRO A 128 11.76 -23.04 13.77
N TYR A 129 12.60 -23.21 12.74
CA TYR A 129 13.45 -22.15 12.19
C TYR A 129 12.66 -21.14 11.34
N ALA A 130 11.49 -21.52 10.81
CA ALA A 130 10.78 -20.73 9.83
C ALA A 130 9.87 -19.69 10.48
N ARG A 131 9.82 -18.49 9.90
CA ARG A 131 9.09 -17.34 10.43
C ARG A 131 7.60 -17.45 10.16
N ASP A 132 6.77 -17.08 11.13
CA ASP A 132 5.33 -16.97 10.90
C ASP A 132 4.91 -15.59 10.37
N ARG A 133 4.87 -15.46 9.03
CA ARG A 133 4.44 -14.26 8.30
C ARG A 133 3.03 -14.32 7.67
N LEU A 134 2.11 -15.15 8.16
CA LEU A 134 0.82 -15.34 7.47
C LEU A 134 0.03 -14.04 7.29
N VAL A 135 0.00 -13.18 8.31
CA VAL A 135 -0.75 -11.91 8.28
C VAL A 135 -0.09 -10.92 7.32
N GLU A 136 1.23 -10.84 7.34
CA GLU A 136 2.03 -9.99 6.44
C GLU A 136 1.87 -10.42 4.98
N CYS A 137 1.96 -11.73 4.69
CA CYS A 137 1.70 -12.27 3.36
C CYS A 137 0.29 -11.91 2.89
N TYR A 138 -0.72 -12.07 3.75
CA TYR A 138 -2.09 -11.70 3.40
C TYR A 138 -2.25 -10.19 3.15
N PHE A 139 -1.61 -9.36 3.98
CA PHE A 139 -1.61 -7.91 3.82
C PHE A 139 -0.97 -7.46 2.51
N TRP A 140 0.15 -8.07 2.11
CA TRP A 140 0.77 -7.80 0.81
C TRP A 140 -0.15 -8.17 -0.36
N ILE A 141 -0.84 -9.32 -0.27
CA ILE A 141 -1.77 -9.75 -1.31
C ILE A 141 -3.02 -8.87 -1.38
N LEU A 142 -3.47 -8.31 -0.25
CA LEU A 142 -4.51 -7.27 -0.25
C LEU A 142 -4.09 -6.00 -1.01
N GLY A 143 -2.79 -5.70 -1.03
CA GLY A 143 -2.23 -4.61 -1.84
C GLY A 143 -2.33 -4.85 -3.34
N VAL A 144 -2.32 -6.11 -3.80
CA VAL A 144 -2.44 -6.48 -5.22
C VAL A 144 -3.87 -6.29 -5.71
N TYR A 145 -4.86 -6.80 -4.95
CA TYR A 145 -6.28 -6.60 -5.25
C TYR A 145 -7.14 -6.73 -3.99
N PHE A 146 -7.97 -5.72 -3.72
CA PHE A 146 -8.78 -5.65 -2.49
C PHE A 146 -10.26 -5.95 -2.72
N GLU A 147 -10.70 -6.03 -3.97
CA GLU A 147 -12.09 -6.13 -4.36
C GLU A 147 -12.66 -7.54 -4.07
N PRO A 148 -13.96 -7.67 -3.75
CA PRO A 148 -14.58 -8.96 -3.43
C PRO A 148 -14.35 -10.06 -4.46
N LYS A 149 -14.45 -9.72 -5.75
CA LYS A 149 -14.33 -10.66 -6.88
C LYS A 149 -13.01 -11.42 -6.91
N TYR A 150 -11.96 -10.89 -6.29
CA TYR A 150 -10.64 -11.50 -6.24
C TYR A 150 -10.39 -12.36 -4.99
N SER A 151 -11.44 -12.71 -4.24
CA SER A 151 -11.33 -13.51 -3.01
C SER A 151 -10.53 -14.80 -3.18
N ARG A 152 -10.89 -15.58 -4.21
CA ARG A 152 -10.20 -16.84 -4.50
C ARG A 152 -8.73 -16.60 -4.83
N ALA A 153 -8.44 -15.58 -5.63
CA ALA A 153 -7.08 -15.21 -6.01
C ALA A 153 -6.26 -14.81 -4.78
N ARG A 154 -6.84 -14.02 -3.86
CA ARG A 154 -6.14 -13.62 -2.61
C ARG A 154 -5.78 -14.84 -1.78
N LYS A 155 -6.75 -15.72 -1.53
CA LYS A 155 -6.49 -16.94 -0.75
C LYS A 155 -5.43 -17.81 -1.39
N MET A 156 -5.46 -18.01 -2.71
CA MET A 156 -4.46 -18.81 -3.42
C MET A 156 -3.08 -18.16 -3.34
N LEU A 157 -2.97 -16.87 -3.65
CA LEU A 157 -1.70 -16.17 -3.70
C LEU A 157 -1.07 -16.01 -2.30
N THR A 158 -1.88 -15.83 -1.24
CA THR A 158 -1.37 -15.85 0.14
C THR A 158 -0.79 -17.21 0.51
N LYS A 159 -1.41 -18.32 0.09
CA LYS A 159 -0.85 -19.67 0.32
C LYS A 159 0.48 -19.84 -0.40
N VAL A 160 0.55 -19.42 -1.67
CA VAL A 160 1.80 -19.46 -2.46
C VAL A 160 2.88 -18.64 -1.75
N LEU A 161 2.61 -17.38 -1.43
CA LEU A 161 3.59 -16.49 -0.80
C LEU A 161 4.02 -16.99 0.58
N LYS A 162 3.10 -17.59 1.33
CA LYS A 162 3.42 -18.20 2.63
C LYS A 162 4.36 -19.40 2.47
N MET A 163 4.12 -20.26 1.47
CA MET A 163 5.02 -21.39 1.18
C MET A 163 6.39 -20.90 0.68
N THR A 164 6.42 -19.90 -0.20
CA THR A 164 7.67 -19.27 -0.67
C THR A 164 8.47 -18.68 0.48
N SER A 165 7.83 -18.04 1.47
CA SER A 165 8.52 -17.52 2.67
C SER A 165 9.20 -18.62 3.50
N ILE A 166 8.67 -19.84 3.53
CA ILE A 166 9.32 -20.97 4.23
C ILE A 166 10.52 -21.46 3.43
N ILE A 167 10.39 -21.50 2.10
CA ILE A 167 11.49 -21.86 1.21
C ILE A 167 12.63 -20.83 1.36
N ASP A 168 12.32 -19.54 1.31
CA ASP A 168 13.25 -18.42 1.57
C ASP A 168 14.01 -18.63 2.90
N ASP A 169 13.30 -18.88 4.00
CA ASP A 169 13.90 -19.16 5.31
C ASP A 169 14.84 -20.39 5.29
N THR A 170 14.52 -21.40 4.45
CA THR A 170 15.35 -22.60 4.30
C THR A 170 16.67 -22.27 3.63
N PHE A 171 16.64 -21.46 2.57
CA PHE A 171 17.84 -21.04 1.80
C PHE A 171 18.71 -20.05 2.56
N ASP A 172 18.11 -19.11 3.29
CA ASP A 172 18.84 -17.99 3.88
C ASP A 172 19.57 -18.36 5.18
N ALA A 173 18.96 -19.23 5.99
CA ALA A 173 19.36 -19.35 7.39
C ALA A 173 19.53 -20.79 7.90
N TYR A 174 19.03 -21.80 7.18
CA TYR A 174 18.90 -23.14 7.74
C TYR A 174 19.71 -24.22 7.03
N ALA A 175 19.53 -24.39 5.72
CA ALA A 175 20.10 -25.51 5.00
C ALA A 175 21.55 -25.26 4.55
N THR A 176 22.33 -26.33 4.52
CA THR A 176 23.67 -26.33 3.92
C THR A 176 23.59 -26.31 2.39
N TYR A 177 24.69 -25.93 1.73
CA TYR A 177 24.73 -25.89 0.26
C TYR A 177 24.36 -27.23 -0.39
N ASP A 178 24.89 -28.35 0.13
CA ASP A 178 24.62 -29.68 -0.44
C ASP A 178 23.14 -30.09 -0.31
N GLU A 179 22.49 -29.72 0.80
CA GLU A 179 21.05 -29.90 0.99
C GLU A 179 20.25 -29.02 0.02
N LEU A 180 20.66 -27.77 -0.19
CA LEU A 180 20.02 -26.83 -1.11
C LEU A 180 20.13 -27.25 -2.58
N VAL A 181 21.25 -27.85 -2.98
CA VAL A 181 21.41 -28.43 -4.33
C VAL A 181 20.36 -29.52 -4.56
N THR A 182 20.23 -30.44 -3.59
CA THR A 182 19.26 -31.54 -3.67
C THR A 182 17.81 -31.03 -3.64
N PHE A 183 17.53 -30.05 -2.79
CA PHE A 183 16.20 -29.42 -2.71
C PHE A 183 15.83 -28.68 -4.00
N THR A 184 16.77 -27.96 -4.61
CA THR A 184 16.57 -27.24 -5.86
C THR A 184 16.28 -28.20 -7.02
N ASP A 185 17.07 -29.28 -7.15
CA ASP A 185 16.82 -30.34 -8.13
C ASP A 185 15.41 -30.93 -7.96
N ALA A 186 14.97 -31.15 -6.72
CA ALA A 186 13.63 -31.67 -6.46
C ALA A 186 12.49 -30.73 -6.89
N ILE A 187 12.68 -29.42 -6.85
CA ILE A 187 11.68 -28.43 -7.32
C ILE A 187 11.64 -28.35 -8.85
N GLN A 188 12.76 -28.59 -9.54
CA GLN A 188 12.86 -28.43 -10.99
C GLN A 188 12.30 -29.61 -11.80
N ARG A 189 12.21 -30.81 -11.19
CA ARG A 189 11.66 -32.02 -11.82
C ARG A 189 10.14 -32.01 -11.89
#